data_AF-A0A068VNL6-F1
#
_entry.id   AF-A0A068VNL6-F1
#
_cell.length_a   1.000
_cell.length_b   1.000
_cell.length_c   1.000
_cell.angle_alpha   90.00
_cell.angle_beta   90.00
_cell.angle_gamma   90.00
#
_symmetry.space_group_name_H-M   'P 1'
#
loop_
_entity.id
_entity.type
_entity.pdbx_description
1 polymer ?
#
loop_
_entity_poly.entity_id
_entity_poly.type
_entity_poly.pdbx_seq_one_letter_code
_entity_poly.pdbx_strand_id
1 'polypeptide(L)'
;MKVDPDVDLRQIAADTELFTGAELEGLCKEAGIVALREDISATLVCSQHFQTVRNSLKPALTREDINFYSSFMKNLLLRSSAPSKPKSNHRVKETKKLFILTIPITLGVIGFMLYGGMKYFLTSLDRVPKVLAST
;
A
#
# COMPACT_ATOMS: atom_id res chain seq x y z
N MET A 1 -12.74 -2.90 20.46
CA MET A 1 -13.63 -2.20 21.42
C MET A 1 -15.07 -2.52 21.06
N LYS A 2 -16.00 -2.44 22.01
CA LYS A 2 -17.43 -2.57 21.72
C LYS A 2 -17.95 -1.24 21.15
N VAL A 3 -19.05 -1.29 20.41
CA VAL A 3 -19.74 -0.10 19.92
C VAL A 3 -20.85 0.23 20.90
N ASP A 4 -20.99 1.51 21.27
CA ASP A 4 -22.03 1.97 22.17
C ASP A 4 -23.41 1.96 21.47
N PRO A 5 -24.54 1.75 22.18
CA PRO A 5 -25.87 1.84 21.61
C PRO A 5 -26.21 3.20 20.96
N ASP A 6 -25.48 4.27 21.28
CA ASP A 6 -25.65 5.58 20.64
C ASP A 6 -25.22 5.62 19.16
N VAL A 7 -24.49 4.61 18.68
CA VAL A 7 -23.97 4.57 17.32
C VAL A 7 -25.01 4.03 16.33
N ASP A 8 -25.46 4.91 15.44
CA ASP A 8 -26.28 4.51 14.30
C ASP A 8 -25.41 4.09 13.09
N LEU A 9 -25.24 2.77 12.92
CA LEU A 9 -24.51 2.20 11.78
C LEU A 9 -25.18 2.47 10.43
N ARG A 10 -26.51 2.70 10.39
CA ARG A 10 -27.21 3.03 9.14
C ARG A 10 -26.88 4.46 8.72
N GLN A 11 -26.83 5.38 9.69
CA GLN A 11 -26.40 6.75 9.43
C GLN A 11 -24.94 6.80 8.96
N ILE A 12 -24.04 6.05 9.59
CA ILE A 12 -22.64 5.95 9.14
C ILE A 12 -22.56 5.42 7.71
N ALA A 13 -23.34 4.40 7.36
CA ALA A 13 -23.38 3.86 6.00
C ALA A 13 -23.88 4.90 4.98
N ALA A 14 -24.88 5.69 5.33
CA ALA A 14 -25.38 6.78 4.48
C ALA A 14 -24.34 7.89 4.30
N ASP A 15 -23.61 8.23 5.36
CA ASP A 15 -22.61 9.31 5.36
C ASP A 15 -21.27 8.89 4.75
N THR A 16 -21.08 7.63 4.38
CA THR A 16 -19.83 7.10 3.79
C THR A 16 -20.01 6.70 2.32
N GLU A 17 -20.90 7.38 1.60
CA GLU A 17 -20.97 7.24 0.14
C GLU A 17 -19.58 7.48 -0.49
N LEU A 18 -19.24 6.66 -1.48
CA LEU A 18 -17.95 6.68 -2.20
C LEU A 18 -16.73 6.24 -1.37
N PHE A 19 -16.93 5.80 -0.12
CA PHE A 19 -15.86 5.14 0.63
C PHE A 19 -15.63 3.74 0.10
N THR A 20 -14.37 3.33 0.09
CA THR A 20 -13.95 1.95 -0.16
C THR A 20 -13.87 1.16 1.15
N GLY A 21 -13.72 -0.16 1.05
CA GLY A 21 -13.52 -1.02 2.23
C GLY A 21 -12.30 -0.61 3.07
N ALA A 22 -11.24 -0.12 2.45
CA ALA A 22 -10.04 0.33 3.15
C ALA A 22 -10.29 1.58 4.01
N GLU A 23 -11.11 2.51 3.52
CA GLU A 23 -11.46 3.71 4.29
C GLU A 23 -12.44 3.40 5.41
N LEU A 24 -13.36 2.46 5.20
CA LEU A 24 -14.26 1.98 6.26
C LEU A 24 -13.49 1.23 7.36
N GLU A 25 -12.49 0.43 7.00
CA GLU A 25 -11.57 -0.18 7.96
C GLU A 25 -10.83 0.90 8.76
N GLY A 26 -10.26 1.89 8.06
CA GLY A 26 -9.57 3.03 8.68
C GLY A 26 -10.49 3.81 9.62
N LEU A 27 -11.71 4.13 9.18
CA LEU A 27 -12.72 4.81 9.98
C LEU A 27 -12.99 4.07 11.30
N CYS A 28 -13.24 2.75 11.24
CA CYS A 28 -13.52 1.94 12.43
C CYS A 28 -12.32 1.87 13.37
N LYS A 29 -11.11 1.68 12.82
CA LYS A 29 -9.89 1.55 13.60
C LYS A 29 -9.54 2.86 14.31
N GLU A 30 -9.57 3.96 13.58
CA GLU A 30 -9.26 5.28 14.14
C GLU A 30 -10.34 5.74 15.12
N ALA A 31 -11.61 5.38 14.94
CA ALA A 31 -12.65 5.70 15.94
C ALA A 31 -12.34 5.05 17.29
N GLY A 32 -11.86 3.81 17.30
CA GLY A 32 -11.37 3.16 18.52
C GLY A 32 -10.14 3.85 19.12
N ILE A 33 -9.21 4.31 18.28
CA ILE A 33 -8.04 5.07 18.75
C ILE A 33 -8.45 6.42 19.34
N VAL A 34 -9.42 7.11 18.75
CA VAL A 34 -9.97 8.37 19.27
C VAL A 34 -10.61 8.13 20.64
N ALA A 35 -11.39 7.06 20.80
CA ALA A 35 -11.96 6.68 22.09
C ALA A 35 -10.87 6.45 23.16
N LEU A 36 -9.81 5.71 22.81
CA LEU A 36 -8.68 5.45 23.72
C LEU A 36 -7.83 6.70 24.03
N ARG A 37 -7.81 7.69 23.13
CA ARG A 37 -7.14 8.97 23.37
C ARG A 37 -7.93 9.86 24.33
N GLU A 38 -9.26 9.75 24.34
CA GLU A 38 -10.12 10.44 25.29
C GLU A 38 -10.04 9.79 26.68
N ASP A 39 -10.12 8.46 26.74
CA ASP A 39 -9.93 7.66 27.96
C ASP A 39 -9.21 6.35 27.64
N ILE A 40 -8.03 6.14 28.23
CA ILE A 40 -7.23 4.92 28.02
C ILE A 40 -7.94 3.65 28.53
N SER A 41 -8.90 3.80 29.45
CA SER A 41 -9.71 2.71 30.00
C SER A 41 -11.01 2.49 29.20
N ALA A 42 -11.23 3.23 28.11
CA ALA A 42 -12.44 3.11 27.31
C ALA A 42 -12.63 1.67 26.81
N THR A 43 -13.85 1.16 26.96
CA THR A 43 -14.26 -0.15 26.42
C THR A 43 -15.26 -0.04 25.28
N LEU A 44 -15.82 1.16 25.10
CA LEU A 44 -16.88 1.51 24.14
C LEU A 44 -16.39 2.59 23.18
N VAL A 45 -16.92 2.56 21.95
CA VAL A 45 -16.77 3.59 20.94
C VAL A 45 -18.15 4.20 20.70
N CYS A 46 -18.25 5.51 20.91
CA CYS A 46 -19.47 6.28 20.82
C CYS A 46 -19.61 7.00 19.47
N SER A 47 -20.79 7.52 19.17
CA SER A 47 -21.07 8.19 17.89
C SER A 47 -20.11 9.36 17.63
N GLN A 48 -19.74 10.10 18.69
CA GLN A 48 -18.81 11.23 18.60
C GLN A 48 -17.41 10.83 18.07
N HIS A 49 -16.94 9.62 18.37
CA HIS A 49 -15.63 9.13 17.91
C HIS A 49 -15.65 8.87 16.41
N PHE A 50 -16.72 8.28 15.90
CA PHE A 50 -16.93 8.11 14.46
C PHE A 50 -17.02 9.45 13.74
N GLN A 51 -17.78 10.42 14.26
CA GLN A 51 -17.89 11.76 13.67
C GLN A 51 -16.55 12.49 13.64
N THR A 52 -15.76 12.40 14.71
CA THR A 52 -14.42 12.99 14.78
C THR A 52 -13.54 12.50 13.64
N VAL A 53 -13.50 11.18 13.41
CA VAL A 53 -12.69 10.59 12.33
C VAL A 53 -13.31 10.90 10.97
N ARG A 54 -14.62 10.75 10.82
CA ARG A 54 -15.33 10.97 9.55
C ARG A 54 -15.08 12.36 8.96
N ASN A 55 -15.02 13.39 9.82
CA ASN A 55 -14.74 14.77 9.43
C ASN A 55 -13.32 14.99 8.87
N SER A 56 -12.38 14.09 9.21
CA SER A 56 -11.00 14.14 8.71
C SER A 56 -10.79 13.34 7.41
N LEU A 57 -11.71 12.42 7.11
CA LEU A 57 -11.61 11.52 5.95
C LEU A 57 -12.29 12.12 4.72
N LYS A 58 -11.67 11.88 3.56
CA LYS A 58 -12.22 12.17 2.24
C LYS A 58 -12.47 10.85 1.51
N PRO A 59 -13.59 10.68 0.79
CA PRO A 59 -13.83 9.48 0.00
C PRO A 59 -12.71 9.23 -1.01
N ALA A 60 -12.34 7.96 -1.21
CA ALA A 60 -11.33 7.57 -2.18
C ALA A 60 -11.88 7.47 -3.60
N LEU A 61 -13.20 7.34 -3.78
CA LEU A 61 -13.83 7.30 -5.09
C LEU A 61 -14.53 8.61 -5.43
N THR A 62 -14.53 8.92 -6.72
CA THR A 62 -15.41 9.93 -7.33
C THR A 62 -16.53 9.26 -8.11
N ARG A 63 -17.57 10.02 -8.48
CA ARG A 63 -18.63 9.48 -9.34
C ARG A 63 -18.10 9.18 -10.74
N GLU A 64 -17.11 9.94 -11.19
CA GLU A 64 -16.40 9.76 -12.45
C GLU A 64 -15.66 8.41 -12.49
N ASP A 65 -14.99 8.02 -11.39
CA ASP A 65 -14.33 6.72 -11.28
C ASP A 65 -15.32 5.56 -11.44
N ILE A 66 -16.47 5.66 -10.77
CA ILE A 66 -17.55 4.67 -10.85
C ILE A 66 -18.08 4.58 -12.28
N ASN A 67 -18.36 5.72 -12.91
CA ASN A 67 -18.87 5.78 -14.28
C ASN A 67 -17.88 5.21 -15.30
N PHE A 68 -16.60 5.55 -15.16
CA PHE A 68 -15.53 5.04 -16.00
C PHE A 68 -15.44 3.50 -15.89
N TYR A 69 -15.36 2.97 -14.67
CA TYR A 69 -15.26 1.53 -14.46
C TYR A 69 -16.49 0.78 -14.96
N SER A 70 -17.69 1.32 -14.72
CA SER A 70 -18.95 0.76 -15.21
C SER A 70 -18.98 0.66 -16.75
N SER A 71 -18.53 1.72 -17.42
CA SER A 71 -18.47 1.77 -18.89
C SER A 71 -17.42 0.81 -19.45
N PHE A 72 -16.24 0.75 -18.82
CA PHE A 72 -15.19 -0.20 -19.18
C PHE A 72 -15.68 -1.65 -19.10
N MET A 73 -16.36 -2.01 -17.99
CA MET A 73 -16.89 -3.36 -17.79
C MET A 73 -17.95 -3.72 -18.84
N LYS A 74 -18.88 -2.80 -19.13
CA LYS A 74 -19.91 -3.00 -20.15
C LYS A 74 -19.30 -3.26 -21.53
N ASN A 75 -18.28 -2.49 -21.92
CA ASN A 75 -17.58 -2.66 -23.19
C ASN A 75 -16.83 -4.00 -23.27
N LEU A 76 -16.23 -4.44 -22.16
CA LEU A 76 -15.56 -5.73 -22.09
C LEU A 76 -16.54 -6.90 -22.28
N LEU A 77 -17.71 -6.82 -21.61
CA LEU A 77 -18.77 -7.83 -21.74
C LEU A 77 -19.32 -7.90 -23.17
N LEU A 78 -19.63 -6.75 -23.78
CA LEU A 78 -20.10 -6.68 -25.17
C LEU A 78 -19.10 -7.29 -26.17
N ARG A 79 -17.80 -7.11 -25.92
CA ARG A 79 -16.73 -7.68 -26.75
C ARG A 79 -16.57 -9.19 -26.55
N SER A 80 -16.93 -9.72 -25.38
CA SER A 80 -16.91 -11.16 -25.08
C SER A 80 -18.10 -11.92 -25.69
N SER A 81 -19.24 -11.26 -25.92
CA SER A 81 -20.47 -11.87 -26.45
C SER A 81 -20.61 -11.77 -27.98
N ALA A 82 -19.70 -11.10 -28.69
CA ALA A 82 -19.74 -10.99 -30.15
C ALA A 82 -19.13 -12.25 -30.81
N PRO A 83 -19.75 -12.85 -31.85
CA PRO A 83 -19.16 -13.97 -32.56
C PRO A 83 -17.82 -13.54 -33.18
N SER A 84 -16.76 -14.23 -32.80
CA SER A 84 -15.39 -13.93 -33.21
C SER A 84 -15.24 -14.07 -34.73
N LYS A 85 -15.12 -12.96 -35.46
CA LYS A 85 -14.45 -12.99 -36.78
C LYS A 85 -12.94 -12.98 -36.54
N PRO A 86 -12.18 -13.97 -37.05
CA PRO A 86 -10.73 -13.96 -36.91
C PRO A 86 -10.17 -12.89 -37.84
N LYS A 87 -9.64 -11.80 -37.28
CA LYS A 87 -8.88 -10.78 -38.01
C LYS A 87 -7.42 -10.81 -37.58
N SER A 88 -6.65 -11.48 -38.44
CA SER A 88 -5.29 -11.16 -38.92
C SER A 88 -4.37 -10.30 -38.03
N ASN A 89 -3.28 -10.95 -37.60
CA ASN A 89 -1.92 -10.46 -37.41
C ASN A 89 -1.75 -9.01 -36.92
N HIS A 90 -1.75 -8.84 -35.59
CA HIS A 90 -0.93 -7.81 -34.97
C HIS A 90 0.31 -8.49 -34.36
N ARG A 91 1.47 -8.24 -34.98
CA ARG A 91 2.78 -8.69 -34.53
C ARG A 91 3.11 -7.98 -33.21
N VAL A 92 2.80 -8.61 -32.07
CA VAL A 92 3.27 -8.16 -30.77
C VAL A 92 4.74 -8.55 -30.67
N LYS A 93 5.64 -7.56 -30.65
CA LYS A 93 7.04 -7.78 -30.26
C LYS A 93 7.05 -8.29 -28.82
N GLU A 94 7.46 -9.54 -28.68
CA GLU A 94 7.68 -10.22 -27.41
C GLU A 94 8.92 -9.62 -26.72
N THR A 95 8.73 -8.55 -25.97
CA THR A 95 9.79 -7.90 -25.19
C THR A 95 9.48 -7.93 -23.70
N LYS A 96 9.26 -9.13 -23.13
CA LYS A 96 9.25 -9.34 -21.66
C LYS A 96 9.78 -10.72 -21.30
N LYS A 97 11.05 -10.98 -21.61
CA LYS A 97 11.77 -12.17 -21.11
C LYS A 97 13.17 -11.85 -20.57
N LEU A 98 13.41 -10.63 -20.10
CA LEU A 98 14.75 -10.21 -19.65
C LEU A 98 14.83 -9.73 -18.19
N PHE A 99 13.74 -9.63 -17.44
CA PHE A 99 13.80 -8.93 -16.14
C PHE A 99 13.50 -9.77 -14.88
N ILE A 100 13.36 -11.10 -14.98
CA ILE A 100 12.98 -11.93 -13.82
C ILE A 100 14.07 -12.96 -13.42
N LEU A 101 15.17 -13.10 -14.19
CA LEU A 101 16.19 -14.14 -13.94
C LEU A 101 17.58 -13.62 -13.52
N THR A 102 17.71 -12.40 -13.03
CA THR A 102 19.03 -11.85 -12.63
C THR A 102 19.11 -11.39 -11.18
N ILE A 103 17.98 -11.23 -10.49
CA ILE A 103 17.92 -10.65 -9.14
C ILE A 103 18.76 -11.40 -8.09
N PRO A 104 18.78 -12.75 -7.99
CA PRO A 104 19.56 -13.40 -6.94
C PRO A 104 21.08 -13.34 -7.18
N ILE A 105 21.53 -13.32 -8.45
CA ILE A 105 22.97 -13.32 -8.77
C ILE A 105 23.57 -11.93 -8.59
N THR A 106 22.86 -10.87 -8.99
CA THR A 106 23.38 -9.49 -8.84
C THR A 106 23.50 -9.06 -7.38
N LEU A 107 22.54 -9.43 -6.51
CA LEU A 107 22.65 -9.14 -5.08
C LEU A 107 23.88 -9.83 -4.44
N GLY A 108 24.16 -11.08 -4.83
CA GLY A 108 25.34 -11.80 -4.36
C GLY A 108 26.66 -11.17 -4.78
N VAL A 109 26.78 -10.76 -6.05
CA VAL A 109 28.01 -10.14 -6.58
C VAL A 109 28.26 -8.77 -5.95
N ILE A 110 27.21 -7.95 -5.78
CA ILE A 110 27.31 -6.64 -5.13
C ILE A 110 27.73 -6.80 -3.65
N GLY A 111 27.12 -7.75 -2.94
CA GLY A 111 27.48 -8.04 -1.55
C GLY A 111 28.94 -8.50 -1.38
N PHE A 112 29.42 -9.39 -2.27
CA PHE A 112 30.80 -9.87 -2.24
C PHE A 112 31.82 -8.75 -2.48
N MET A 113 31.55 -7.85 -3.43
CA MET A 113 32.42 -6.70 -3.70
C MET A 113 32.46 -5.71 -2.53
N LEU A 114 31.31 -5.42 -1.90
CA LEU A 114 31.25 -4.53 -0.74
C LEU A 114 31.95 -5.13 0.49
N TYR A 115 31.75 -6.41 0.76
CA TYR A 115 32.43 -7.08 1.87
C TYR A 115 33.94 -7.16 1.66
N GLY A 116 34.38 -7.49 0.43
CA GLY A 116 35.79 -7.51 0.06
C GLY A 116 36.44 -6.12 0.18
N GLY A 117 35.78 -5.08 -0.34
CA GLY A 117 36.24 -3.69 -0.22
C GLY A 117 36.32 -3.21 1.22
N MET A 118 35.30 -3.48 2.04
CA MET A 118 35.29 -3.11 3.46
C MET A 118 36.35 -3.87 4.25
N LYS A 119 36.55 -5.17 4.00
CA LYS A 119 37.61 -5.96 4.63
C LYS A 119 39.00 -5.47 4.23
N TYR A 120 39.20 -5.12 2.96
CA TYR A 120 40.45 -4.54 2.48
C TYR A 120 40.73 -3.18 3.12
N PHE A 121 39.69 -2.36 3.28
CA PHE A 121 39.77 -1.05 3.93
C PHE A 121 40.08 -1.17 5.43
N LEU A 122 39.40 -2.06 6.16
CA LEU A 122 39.69 -2.36 7.57
C LEU A 122 41.12 -2.89 7.75
N THR A 123 41.57 -3.80 6.87
CA THR A 123 42.95 -4.33 6.90
C THR A 123 44.00 -3.27 6.54
N SER A 124 43.61 -2.22 5.81
CA SER A 124 44.49 -1.10 5.47
C SER A 124 44.61 -0.07 6.59
N LEU A 125 43.62 0.02 7.48
CA LEU A 125 43.66 0.91 8.67
C LEU A 125 44.59 0.37 9.77
N ASP A 126 44.75 -0.94 9.90
CA ASP A 126 45.73 -1.56 10.82
C ASP A 126 47.19 -1.43 10.36
N ARG A 127 47.44 -0.95 9.13
CA ARG A 127 48.78 -0.83 8.54
C ARG A 127 49.40 0.56 8.58
N VAL A 128 48.78 1.54 9.26
CA VAL A 128 49.40 2.84 9.53
C VAL A 128 50.28 2.73 10.79
N PRO A 129 51.61 2.89 10.68
CA PRO A 129 52.56 2.33 11.63
C PRO A 129 52.68 3.16 12.92
N LYS A 130 52.92 2.42 14.00
CA LYS A 130 53.58 2.86 15.24
C LYS A 130 54.89 3.63 14.90
N VAL A 131 54.83 4.95 14.73
CA VAL A 131 56.01 5.82 14.56
C VAL A 131 55.93 7.06 15.46
N LEU A 132 55.20 7.00 16.58
CA LEU A 132 55.19 8.08 17.59
C LEU A 132 55.14 7.57 19.04
N ALA A 133 55.67 6.37 19.32
CA ALA A 133 55.70 5.81 20.68
C ALA A 133 57.13 5.51 21.18
N SER A 134 58.13 6.21 20.67
CA SER A 134 59.49 6.20 21.23
C SER A 134 60.24 7.50 20.91
N THR A 135 59.90 8.59 21.59
CA THR A 135 60.82 9.68 21.97
C THR A 135 60.28 10.32 23.24
#